data_AF-A0A8S3Q3L3-F1
#
_entry.id   AF-A0A8S3Q3L3-F1
#
_cell.length_a   1.000
_cell.length_b   1.000
_cell.length_c   1.000
_cell.angle_alpha   90.00
_cell.angle_beta   90.00
_cell.angle_gamma   90.00
#
_symmetry.space_group_name_H-M   'P 1'
#
loop_
_entity.id
_entity.type
_entity.pdbx_description
1 polymer ?
#
loop_
_entity_poly.entity_id
_entity_poly.type
_entity_poly.pdbx_seq_one_letter_code
_entity_poly.pdbx_strand_id
1 'polypeptide(L)'
;MLSLWFICFVAMSAGELIDTEKYKQLLLDEHSAYRRKQGASNMNQLVWDEQLEQEAGDWIKSCNFDHQHKGRGENLAFATGDDAEKMAKNAMKGWYDEINTYSYSGKACMSSCHYTQVVWAETRKVGCAINKCDYLSFSGRMIKNALYLACFYDPMGNDMSEYPYLKGEACSKCLEGQTCDDGLCTGKGRKICEDKDDKCEYWESIKECNKNQKWMEKTCRKSCHFCEDDDIQTAGPACEDKAGDAKCAGWKFSCVDNAAYMKKNCRKTCGHC
;
A
#
# COMPACT_ATOMS: atom_id res chain seq x y z
N MET A 1 17.98 -26.76 -55.95
CA MET A 1 16.92 -27.16 -55.00
C MET A 1 17.03 -26.23 -53.80
N LEU A 2 16.18 -25.20 -53.74
CA LEU A 2 16.17 -24.21 -52.66
C LEU A 2 15.24 -24.74 -51.56
N SER A 3 15.82 -25.17 -50.44
CA SER A 3 15.08 -25.61 -49.26
C SER A 3 14.54 -24.39 -48.51
N LEU A 4 13.24 -24.13 -48.64
CA LEU A 4 12.51 -23.16 -47.82
C LEU A 4 12.38 -23.70 -46.39
N TRP A 5 13.13 -23.11 -45.46
CA TRP A 5 12.89 -23.28 -44.03
C TRP A 5 11.69 -22.39 -43.66
N PHE A 6 10.52 -23.01 -43.50
CA PHE A 6 9.39 -22.35 -42.83
C PHE A 6 9.70 -22.26 -41.34
N ILE A 7 10.22 -21.11 -40.91
CA ILE A 7 10.21 -20.75 -39.49
C ILE A 7 8.74 -20.45 -39.15
N CYS A 8 8.07 -21.42 -38.53
CA CYS A 8 6.75 -21.23 -37.95
C CYS A 8 6.93 -20.33 -36.72
N PHE A 9 6.74 -19.02 -36.90
CA PHE A 9 6.49 -18.13 -35.76
C PHE A 9 5.17 -18.59 -35.14
N VAL A 10 5.26 -19.29 -34.01
CA VAL A 10 4.10 -19.44 -33.12
C VAL A 10 3.78 -18.03 -32.67
N ALA A 11 2.78 -17.40 -33.29
CA ALA A 11 2.19 -16.20 -32.74
C ALA A 11 1.64 -16.61 -31.37
N MET A 12 2.31 -16.18 -30.30
CA MET A 12 1.67 -16.14 -28.98
C MET A 12 0.36 -15.38 -29.19
N SER A 13 -0.77 -16.02 -28.89
CA SER A 13 -2.09 -15.38 -29.02
C SER A 13 -2.12 -14.19 -28.08
N ALA A 14 -1.76 -13.02 -28.60
CA ALA A 14 -1.74 -11.78 -27.86
C ALA A 14 -3.20 -11.44 -27.54
N GLY A 15 -3.54 -11.39 -26.26
CA GLY A 15 -4.83 -10.86 -25.87
C GLY A 15 -4.95 -9.38 -26.24
N GLU A 16 -6.19 -8.91 -26.38
CA GLU A 16 -6.50 -7.50 -26.58
C GLU A 16 -6.70 -6.82 -25.23
N LEU A 17 -5.79 -5.91 -24.86
CA LEU A 17 -5.93 -5.12 -23.65
C LEU A 17 -7.15 -4.21 -23.80
N ILE A 18 -8.10 -4.33 -22.87
CA ILE A 18 -9.31 -3.51 -22.84
C ILE A 18 -8.98 -2.19 -22.15
N ASP A 19 -9.44 -1.09 -22.73
CA ASP A 19 -9.38 0.24 -22.11
C ASP A 19 -10.06 0.22 -20.73
N THR A 20 -9.23 0.32 -19.69
CA THR A 20 -9.67 0.17 -18.29
C THR A 20 -10.16 1.47 -17.68
N GLU A 21 -10.01 2.62 -18.37
CA GLU A 21 -10.55 3.91 -17.93
C GLU A 21 -12.06 3.84 -17.68
N LYS A 22 -12.79 3.06 -18.48
CA LYS A 22 -14.23 2.82 -18.28
C LYS A 22 -14.54 2.10 -16.95
N TYR A 23 -13.63 1.28 -16.44
CA TYR A 23 -13.84 0.42 -15.26
C TYR A 23 -13.15 0.93 -14.00
N LYS A 24 -12.24 1.90 -14.14
CA LYS A 24 -11.51 2.55 -13.04
C LYS A 24 -12.42 3.01 -11.90
N GLN A 25 -13.44 3.80 -12.22
CA GLN A 25 -14.37 4.31 -11.20
C GLN A 25 -15.20 3.17 -10.57
N LEU A 26 -15.68 2.23 -11.39
CA LEU A 26 -16.40 1.04 -10.90
C LEU A 26 -15.56 0.25 -9.89
N LEU A 27 -14.29 -0.01 -10.21
CA LEU A 27 -13.39 -0.77 -9.34
C LEU A 27 -13.08 -0.01 -8.06
N LEU A 28 -12.83 1.31 -8.12
CA LEU A 28 -12.64 2.14 -6.93
C LEU A 28 -13.90 2.18 -6.04
N ASP A 29 -15.08 2.28 -6.64
CA ASP A 29 -16.35 2.33 -5.92
C ASP A 29 -16.64 1.01 -5.21
N GLU A 30 -16.43 -0.13 -5.88
CA GLU A 30 -16.57 -1.46 -5.27
C GLU A 30 -15.59 -1.64 -4.10
N HIS A 31 -14.31 -1.29 -4.28
CA HIS A 31 -13.33 -1.33 -3.18
C HIS A 31 -13.78 -0.45 -2.00
N SER A 32 -14.18 0.79 -2.27
CA SER A 32 -14.62 1.73 -1.24
C SER A 32 -15.86 1.22 -0.50
N ALA A 33 -16.83 0.66 -1.23
CA ALA A 33 -18.05 0.08 -0.66
C ALA A 33 -17.74 -1.11 0.27
N TYR A 34 -16.83 -2.01 -0.12
CA TYR A 34 -16.42 -3.13 0.74
C TYR A 34 -15.59 -2.68 1.93
N ARG A 35 -14.68 -1.73 1.76
CA ARG A 35 -13.83 -1.18 2.84
C ARG A 35 -14.65 -0.50 3.94
N ARG A 36 -15.73 0.21 3.59
CA ARG A 36 -16.67 0.83 4.55
C ARG A 36 -17.39 -0.19 5.43
N LYS A 37 -17.64 -1.40 4.93
CA LYS A 37 -18.39 -2.45 5.66
C LYS A 37 -17.61 -3.10 6.80
N GLN A 38 -16.33 -2.78 6.98
CA GLN A 38 -15.44 -3.54 7.87
C GLN A 38 -15.47 -3.12 9.35
N GLY A 39 -16.06 -1.96 9.68
CA GLY A 39 -16.01 -1.41 11.03
C GLY A 39 -14.57 -1.09 11.46
N ALA A 40 -13.83 -0.43 10.57
CA ALA A 40 -12.40 -0.21 10.68
C ALA A 40 -12.08 1.25 11.02
N SER A 41 -11.23 1.45 12.01
CA SER A 41 -10.83 2.78 12.51
C SER A 41 -9.78 3.49 11.67
N ASN A 42 -9.01 2.76 10.85
CA ASN A 42 -7.85 3.26 10.12
C ASN A 42 -7.91 2.96 8.60
N MET A 43 -9.09 2.66 8.07
CA MET A 43 -9.25 2.20 6.69
C MET A 43 -9.01 3.33 5.69
N ASN A 44 -7.97 3.24 4.87
CA ASN A 44 -7.71 4.27 3.85
C ASN A 44 -8.69 4.17 2.67
N GLN A 45 -9.06 5.30 2.08
CA GLN A 45 -9.62 5.32 0.74
C GLN A 45 -8.52 4.96 -0.26
N LEU A 46 -8.85 4.11 -1.24
CA LEU A 46 -7.93 3.81 -2.32
C LEU A 46 -7.99 4.90 -3.38
N VAL A 47 -6.82 5.29 -3.88
CA VAL A 47 -6.70 6.12 -5.07
C VAL A 47 -6.20 5.26 -6.23
N TRP A 48 -6.57 5.64 -7.45
CA TRP A 48 -6.03 4.98 -8.63
C TRP A 48 -4.56 5.33 -8.82
N ASP A 49 -3.76 4.35 -9.22
CA ASP A 49 -2.35 4.55 -9.59
C ASP A 49 -2.11 4.03 -11.01
N GLU A 50 -1.84 4.95 -11.92
CA GLU A 50 -1.63 4.69 -13.35
C GLU A 50 -0.43 3.75 -13.60
N GLN A 51 0.60 3.82 -12.75
CA GLN A 51 1.76 2.96 -12.87
C GLN A 51 1.38 1.51 -12.52
N LEU A 52 0.60 1.31 -11.45
CA LEU A 52 0.09 -0.02 -11.10
C LEU A 52 -0.84 -0.59 -12.17
N GLU A 53 -1.68 0.25 -12.80
CA GLU A 53 -2.51 -0.16 -13.95
C GLU A 53 -1.65 -0.61 -15.13
N GLN A 54 -0.66 0.21 -15.52
CA GLN A 54 0.23 -0.13 -16.63
C GLN A 54 0.95 -1.45 -16.35
N GLU A 55 1.48 -1.62 -15.14
CA GLU A 55 2.16 -2.83 -14.72
C GLU A 55 1.24 -4.06 -14.70
N ALA A 56 -0.01 -3.90 -14.28
CA ALA A 56 -1.03 -4.95 -14.34
C ALA A 56 -1.33 -5.33 -15.78
N GLY A 57 -1.53 -4.34 -16.66
CA GLY A 57 -1.79 -4.52 -18.09
C GLY A 57 -0.64 -5.24 -18.79
N ASP A 58 0.59 -4.83 -18.53
CA ASP A 58 1.78 -5.48 -19.08
C ASP A 58 1.92 -6.95 -18.63
N TRP A 59 1.52 -7.26 -17.40
CA TRP A 59 1.56 -8.62 -16.87
C TRP A 59 0.56 -9.56 -17.57
N ILE A 60 -0.70 -9.13 -17.68
CA ILE A 60 -1.78 -10.00 -18.14
C ILE A 60 -1.88 -10.16 -19.67
N LYS A 61 -1.12 -9.36 -20.44
CA LYS A 61 -1.03 -9.45 -21.92
C LYS A 61 -0.68 -10.84 -22.43
N SER A 62 0.12 -11.58 -21.66
CA SER A 62 0.55 -12.93 -22.00
C SER A 62 -0.55 -13.99 -21.89
N CYS A 63 -1.71 -13.66 -21.30
CA CYS A 63 -2.81 -14.59 -21.06
C CYS A 63 -2.40 -15.86 -20.28
N ASN A 64 -1.38 -15.76 -19.44
CA ASN A 64 -0.99 -16.78 -18.48
C ASN A 64 -1.51 -16.39 -17.10
N PHE A 65 -2.45 -17.16 -16.55
CA PHE A 65 -3.04 -16.86 -15.24
C PHE A 65 -2.11 -17.28 -14.12
N ASP A 66 -1.30 -16.34 -13.65
CA ASP A 66 -0.35 -16.53 -12.56
C ASP A 66 -0.03 -15.22 -11.85
N HIS A 67 0.42 -15.29 -10.60
CA HIS A 67 0.87 -14.13 -9.83
C HIS A 67 2.27 -13.68 -10.23
N GLN A 68 2.54 -12.38 -10.15
CA GLN A 68 3.82 -11.80 -10.56
C GLN A 68 4.86 -11.76 -9.41
N HIS A 69 4.40 -11.60 -8.17
CA HIS A 69 5.18 -11.58 -6.94
C HIS A 69 6.30 -10.52 -6.90
N LYS A 70 5.99 -9.28 -7.33
CA LYS A 70 6.97 -8.17 -7.41
C LYS A 70 6.96 -7.17 -6.26
N GLY A 71 6.64 -7.61 -5.04
CA GLY A 71 6.71 -6.73 -3.87
C GLY A 71 5.55 -5.74 -3.73
N ARG A 72 4.46 -5.97 -4.46
CA ARG A 72 3.15 -5.29 -4.34
C ARG A 72 2.06 -6.34 -4.14
N GLY A 73 0.89 -5.91 -3.68
CA GLY A 73 -0.27 -6.81 -3.56
C GLY A 73 -0.89 -7.12 -4.92
N GLU A 74 -1.57 -8.26 -5.04
CA GLU A 74 -2.15 -8.72 -6.31
C GLU A 74 -3.44 -9.51 -6.07
N ASN A 75 -4.51 -9.14 -6.78
CA ASN A 75 -5.70 -9.97 -6.93
C ASN A 75 -5.93 -10.25 -8.42
N LEU A 76 -6.20 -11.51 -8.74
CA LEU A 76 -6.41 -11.99 -10.10
C LEU A 76 -7.77 -12.65 -10.24
N ALA A 77 -8.42 -12.48 -11.38
CA ALA A 77 -9.66 -13.15 -11.71
C ALA A 77 -9.76 -13.40 -13.22
N PHE A 78 -10.44 -14.47 -13.62
CA PHE A 78 -10.79 -14.68 -15.02
C PHE A 78 -12.20 -15.23 -15.15
N ALA A 79 -12.83 -14.97 -16.29
CA ALA A 79 -14.12 -15.57 -16.66
C ALA A 79 -14.23 -15.71 -18.17
N THR A 80 -14.98 -16.71 -18.64
CA THR A 80 -15.32 -16.84 -20.06
C THR A 80 -16.40 -15.82 -20.47
N GLY A 81 -16.33 -15.29 -21.69
CA GLY A 81 -17.31 -14.36 -22.24
C GLY A 81 -16.73 -12.97 -22.50
N ASP A 82 -17.58 -12.03 -22.95
CA ASP A 82 -17.13 -10.74 -23.51
C ASP A 82 -17.57 -9.52 -22.67
N ASP A 83 -18.34 -9.75 -21.60
CA ASP A 83 -18.85 -8.69 -20.72
C ASP A 83 -17.84 -8.37 -19.60
N ALA A 84 -16.91 -7.47 -19.92
CA ALA A 84 -15.87 -7.04 -18.99
C ALA A 84 -16.42 -6.31 -17.75
N GLU A 85 -17.54 -5.59 -17.86
CA GLU A 85 -18.14 -4.91 -16.71
C GLU A 85 -18.71 -5.91 -15.70
N LYS A 86 -19.47 -6.88 -16.20
CA LYS A 86 -20.01 -7.96 -15.37
C LYS A 86 -18.90 -8.82 -14.78
N MET A 87 -17.84 -9.11 -15.55
CA MET A 87 -16.68 -9.84 -15.05
C MET A 87 -16.01 -9.07 -13.89
N ALA A 88 -15.77 -7.76 -14.05
CA ALA A 88 -15.16 -6.93 -13.01
C ALA A 88 -16.01 -6.89 -11.72
N LYS A 89 -17.34 -6.70 -11.83
CA LYS A 89 -18.26 -6.74 -10.69
C LYS A 89 -18.25 -8.09 -9.98
N ASN A 90 -18.29 -9.19 -10.76
CA ASN A 90 -18.25 -10.54 -10.21
C ASN A 90 -16.90 -10.86 -9.54
N ALA A 91 -15.79 -10.39 -10.11
CA ALA A 91 -14.46 -10.55 -9.51
C ALA A 91 -14.37 -9.82 -8.17
N MET A 92 -14.77 -8.54 -8.12
CA MET A 92 -14.80 -7.75 -6.88
C MET A 92 -15.66 -8.42 -5.80
N LYS A 93 -16.87 -8.88 -6.18
CA LYS A 93 -17.75 -9.61 -5.27
C LYS A 93 -17.12 -10.93 -4.81
N GLY A 94 -16.56 -11.71 -5.73
CA GLY A 94 -15.95 -13.01 -5.43
C GLY A 94 -14.75 -12.89 -4.49
N TRP A 95 -13.87 -11.93 -4.74
CA TRP A 95 -12.76 -11.60 -3.84
C TRP A 95 -13.29 -11.19 -2.46
N TYR A 96 -14.33 -10.35 -2.39
CA TYR A 96 -14.90 -9.95 -1.10
C TYR A 96 -15.60 -11.09 -0.36
N ASP A 97 -16.30 -11.98 -1.05
CA ASP A 97 -17.08 -13.08 -0.47
C ASP A 97 -16.21 -14.09 0.28
N GLU A 98 -14.88 -14.09 0.10
CA GLU A 98 -13.94 -14.85 0.93
C GLU A 98 -13.97 -14.43 2.42
N ILE A 99 -14.61 -13.30 2.75
CA ILE A 99 -14.95 -12.93 4.13
C ILE A 99 -15.72 -14.04 4.86
N ASN A 100 -16.52 -14.84 4.14
CA ASN A 100 -17.35 -15.89 4.72
C ASN A 100 -16.53 -17.06 5.30
N THR A 101 -15.27 -17.21 4.87
CA THR A 101 -14.34 -18.22 5.37
C THR A 101 -13.18 -17.61 6.17
N TYR A 102 -13.07 -16.28 6.19
CA TYR A 102 -12.01 -15.57 6.89
C TYR A 102 -12.26 -15.50 8.40
N SER A 103 -11.21 -15.76 9.19
CA SER A 103 -11.22 -15.53 10.64
C SER A 103 -10.29 -14.38 11.02
N TYR A 104 -10.88 -13.30 11.54
CA TYR A 104 -10.11 -12.13 11.98
C TYR A 104 -9.09 -12.47 13.08
N SER A 105 -9.32 -13.48 13.93
CA SER A 105 -8.40 -13.82 15.02
C SER A 105 -7.07 -14.39 14.54
N GLY A 106 -7.04 -15.00 13.35
CA GLY A 106 -5.86 -15.69 12.80
C GLY A 106 -4.77 -14.77 12.27
N LYS A 107 -5.08 -13.47 12.02
CA LYS A 107 -4.24 -12.48 11.31
C LYS A 107 -3.92 -12.85 9.87
N ALA A 108 -3.30 -14.00 9.67
CA ALA A 108 -3.03 -14.61 8.39
C ALA A 108 -4.31 -14.79 7.55
N CYS A 109 -4.22 -14.46 6.26
CA CYS A 109 -5.35 -14.57 5.35
C CYS A 109 -5.72 -16.02 4.99
N MET A 110 -4.78 -16.96 5.09
CA MET A 110 -4.96 -18.37 4.73
C MET A 110 -5.48 -18.53 3.29
N SER A 111 -6.74 -18.92 3.10
CA SER A 111 -7.38 -19.05 1.78
C SER A 111 -8.24 -17.85 1.39
N SER A 112 -8.29 -16.80 2.22
CA SER A 112 -9.14 -15.61 2.03
C SER A 112 -8.32 -14.36 1.69
N CYS A 113 -7.22 -14.55 0.97
CA CYS A 113 -6.22 -13.53 0.71
C CYS A 113 -6.69 -12.47 -0.29
N HIS A 114 -7.65 -12.76 -1.15
CA HIS A 114 -8.24 -11.73 -2.00
C HIS A 114 -9.09 -10.79 -1.17
N TYR A 115 -9.92 -11.32 -0.26
CA TYR A 115 -10.70 -10.50 0.67
C TYR A 115 -9.81 -9.59 1.50
N THR A 116 -8.81 -10.16 2.20
CA THR A 116 -7.96 -9.36 3.09
C THR A 116 -7.17 -8.30 2.34
N GLN A 117 -6.78 -8.54 1.08
CA GLN A 117 -6.16 -7.51 0.24
C GLN A 117 -7.14 -6.39 -0.13
N VAL A 118 -8.37 -6.70 -0.53
CA VAL A 118 -9.42 -5.68 -0.82
C VAL A 118 -9.63 -4.76 0.38
N VAL A 119 -9.62 -5.33 1.59
CA VAL A 119 -9.86 -4.59 2.83
C VAL A 119 -8.59 -4.30 3.64
N TRP A 120 -7.42 -4.31 3.02
CA TRP A 120 -6.18 -4.00 3.72
C TRP A 120 -6.10 -2.49 4.00
N ALA A 121 -6.19 -2.08 5.26
CA ALA A 121 -6.27 -0.70 5.69
C ALA A 121 -5.06 0.11 5.24
N GLU A 122 -3.86 -0.46 5.28
CA GLU A 122 -2.63 0.24 4.91
C GLU A 122 -2.45 0.43 3.40
N THR A 123 -3.08 -0.41 2.58
CA THR A 123 -3.09 -0.22 1.12
C THR A 123 -3.82 1.09 0.81
N ARG A 124 -3.19 1.92 -0.04
CA ARG A 124 -3.66 3.26 -0.41
C ARG A 124 -3.89 3.43 -1.89
N LYS A 125 -3.26 2.59 -2.71
CA LYS A 125 -3.26 2.68 -4.16
C LYS A 125 -3.71 1.36 -4.75
N VAL A 126 -4.44 1.46 -5.85
CA VAL A 126 -4.79 0.32 -6.68
C VAL A 126 -4.70 0.72 -8.15
N GLY A 127 -4.21 -0.18 -8.99
CA GLY A 127 -4.31 -0.06 -10.43
C GLY A 127 -4.66 -1.42 -11.01
N CYS A 128 -5.65 -1.47 -11.90
CA CYS A 128 -6.13 -2.71 -12.46
C CYS A 128 -6.12 -2.66 -13.98
N ALA A 129 -6.10 -3.83 -14.62
CA ALA A 129 -6.20 -3.96 -16.06
C ALA A 129 -7.03 -5.19 -16.44
N ILE A 130 -7.74 -5.10 -17.57
CA ILE A 130 -8.48 -6.24 -18.14
C ILE A 130 -7.94 -6.57 -19.52
N ASN A 131 -7.66 -7.84 -19.77
CA ASN A 131 -7.22 -8.35 -21.07
C ASN A 131 -8.21 -9.38 -21.61
N LYS A 132 -8.49 -9.32 -22.91
CA LYS A 132 -9.30 -10.29 -23.62
C LYS A 132 -8.41 -11.34 -24.26
N CYS A 133 -8.47 -12.56 -23.77
CA CYS A 133 -7.67 -13.69 -24.21
C CYS A 133 -8.48 -14.62 -25.12
N ASP A 134 -8.00 -14.85 -26.35
CA ASP A 134 -8.50 -15.93 -27.21
C ASP A 134 -8.35 -17.27 -26.49
N TYR A 135 -7.20 -17.48 -25.85
CA TYR A 135 -6.93 -18.58 -24.96
C TYR A 135 -6.15 -18.08 -23.74
N LEU A 136 -6.65 -18.41 -22.55
CA LEU A 136 -5.97 -18.19 -21.28
C LEU A 136 -5.43 -19.52 -20.75
N SER A 137 -4.13 -19.54 -20.42
CA SER A 137 -3.50 -20.70 -19.79
C SER A 137 -3.73 -20.67 -18.28
N PHE A 138 -4.28 -21.76 -17.74
CA PHE A 138 -4.46 -21.93 -16.30
C PHE A 138 -4.32 -23.41 -15.91
N SER A 139 -3.36 -23.73 -15.04
CA SER A 139 -3.16 -25.09 -14.52
C SER A 139 -3.08 -26.17 -15.62
N GLY A 140 -2.35 -25.88 -16.70
CA GLY A 140 -2.19 -26.78 -17.85
C GLY A 140 -3.41 -26.88 -18.77
N ARG A 141 -4.46 -26.09 -18.55
CA ARG A 141 -5.66 -26.01 -19.40
C ARG A 141 -5.65 -24.72 -20.21
N MET A 142 -6.25 -24.77 -21.39
CA MET A 142 -6.49 -23.61 -22.24
C MET A 142 -7.96 -23.23 -22.18
N ILE A 143 -8.26 -22.09 -21.56
CA ILE A 143 -9.61 -21.55 -21.43
C ILE A 143 -9.85 -20.62 -22.62
N LYS A 144 -10.79 -21.01 -23.50
CA LYS A 144 -11.11 -20.23 -24.69
C LYS A 144 -11.99 -19.02 -24.33
N ASN A 145 -11.79 -17.91 -25.02
CA ASN A 145 -12.61 -16.70 -24.94
C ASN A 145 -12.73 -16.16 -23.51
N ALA A 146 -11.60 -15.93 -22.85
CA ALA A 146 -11.53 -15.51 -21.46
C ALA A 146 -11.22 -14.02 -21.32
N LEU A 147 -11.87 -13.37 -20.36
CA LEU A 147 -11.44 -12.10 -19.81
C LEU A 147 -10.55 -12.37 -18.60
N TYR A 148 -9.43 -11.67 -18.50
CA TYR A 148 -8.48 -11.74 -17.41
C TYR A 148 -8.36 -10.37 -16.75
N LEU A 149 -8.69 -10.26 -15.47
CA LEU A 149 -8.52 -9.08 -14.64
C LEU A 149 -7.35 -9.29 -13.68
N ALA A 150 -6.47 -8.29 -13.59
CA ALA A 150 -5.52 -8.13 -12.51
C ALA A 150 -5.71 -6.78 -11.83
N CYS A 151 -5.69 -6.76 -10.49
CA CYS A 151 -5.58 -5.55 -9.68
C CYS A 151 -4.32 -5.64 -8.83
N PHE A 152 -3.48 -4.62 -8.93
CA PHE A 152 -2.25 -4.46 -8.15
C PHE A 152 -2.43 -3.40 -7.08
N TYR A 153 -1.82 -3.62 -5.91
CA TYR A 153 -2.08 -2.86 -4.69
C TYR A 153 -0.78 -2.38 -4.05
N ASP A 154 -0.76 -1.10 -3.64
CA ASP A 154 0.39 -0.51 -2.96
C ASP A 154 -0.02 0.35 -1.74
N PRO A 155 0.64 0.20 -0.58
CA PRO A 155 1.52 -0.91 -0.19
C PRO A 155 0.82 -2.28 -0.28
N MET A 156 1.61 -3.37 -0.36
CA MET A 156 1.07 -4.73 -0.36
C MET A 156 0.29 -5.02 0.94
N GLY A 157 -0.79 -5.79 0.83
CA GLY A 157 -1.48 -6.33 1.99
C GLY A 157 -0.97 -7.72 2.40
N ASN A 158 -1.80 -8.41 3.18
CA ASN A 158 -1.63 -9.82 3.52
C ASN A 158 -0.34 -10.15 4.30
N ASP A 159 0.15 -9.23 5.13
CA ASP A 159 1.20 -9.58 6.09
C ASP A 159 0.66 -10.60 7.11
N MET A 160 1.26 -11.79 7.12
CA MET A 160 0.84 -12.94 7.94
C MET A 160 0.92 -12.67 9.46
N SER A 161 1.57 -11.59 9.88
CA SER A 161 1.71 -11.16 11.28
C SER A 161 0.76 -10.04 11.68
N GLU A 162 -0.04 -9.52 10.74
CA GLU A 162 -0.88 -8.33 10.93
C GLU A 162 -2.36 -8.59 10.68
N TYR A 163 -3.21 -7.73 11.25
CA TYR A 163 -4.62 -7.71 10.92
C TYR A 163 -4.83 -6.84 9.68
N PRO A 164 -5.79 -7.18 8.79
CA PRO A 164 -6.06 -6.39 7.60
C PRO A 164 -6.48 -4.96 7.93
N TYR A 165 -7.06 -4.70 9.10
CA TYR A 165 -7.45 -3.37 9.56
C TYR A 165 -7.56 -3.36 11.09
N LEU A 166 -7.68 -2.18 11.70
CA LEU A 166 -7.95 -2.05 13.13
C LEU A 166 -9.45 -1.86 13.37
N LYS A 167 -10.10 -2.83 14.04
CA LYS A 167 -11.50 -2.69 14.46
C LYS A 167 -11.70 -1.46 15.36
N GLY A 168 -12.74 -0.69 15.11
CA GLY A 168 -13.09 0.49 15.91
C GLY A 168 -14.03 1.46 15.17
N GLU A 169 -14.36 2.57 15.82
CA GLU A 169 -15.13 3.64 15.21
C GLU A 169 -14.41 4.14 13.95
N ALA A 170 -15.15 4.28 12.86
CA ALA A 170 -14.59 4.67 11.57
C ALA A 170 -13.78 5.97 11.69
N CYS A 171 -12.65 6.02 11.00
CA CYS A 171 -11.72 7.15 10.99
C CYS A 171 -11.08 7.56 12.34
N SER A 172 -11.41 6.92 13.47
CA SER A 172 -10.82 7.26 14.78
C SER A 172 -9.31 7.05 14.89
N LYS A 173 -8.71 6.36 13.91
CA LYS A 173 -7.26 6.10 13.80
C LYS A 173 -6.72 6.41 12.40
N CYS A 174 -7.27 7.41 11.71
CA CYS A 174 -6.61 7.96 10.53
C CYS A 174 -5.26 8.58 10.91
N LEU A 175 -4.31 8.58 9.97
CA LEU A 175 -3.01 9.21 10.19
C LEU A 175 -3.14 10.73 10.27
N GLU A 176 -2.16 11.37 10.89
CA GLU A 176 -2.08 12.83 10.94
C GLU A 176 -2.02 13.42 9.53
N GLY A 177 -2.81 14.46 9.28
CA GLY A 177 -2.98 15.06 7.95
C GLY A 177 -4.03 14.37 7.07
N GLN A 178 -4.67 13.30 7.54
CA GLN A 178 -5.83 12.72 6.88
C GLN A 178 -7.14 13.30 7.39
N THR A 179 -8.17 13.22 6.55
CA THR A 179 -9.56 13.52 6.89
C THR A 179 -10.44 12.28 6.76
N CYS A 180 -11.63 12.31 7.36
CA CYS A 180 -12.62 11.26 7.18
C CYS A 180 -13.57 11.61 6.04
N ASP A 181 -13.70 10.72 5.06
CA ASP A 181 -14.70 10.77 4.00
C ASP A 181 -15.53 9.49 4.03
N ASP A 182 -16.77 9.60 4.47
CA ASP A 182 -17.73 8.49 4.54
C ASP A 182 -17.13 7.19 5.12
N GLY A 183 -16.48 7.31 6.29
CA GLY A 183 -15.86 6.18 7.01
C GLY A 183 -14.50 5.72 6.49
N LEU A 184 -13.90 6.41 5.52
CA LEU A 184 -12.56 6.13 5.01
C LEU A 184 -11.60 7.30 5.28
N CYS A 185 -10.35 6.99 5.59
CA CYS A 185 -9.27 7.95 5.76
C CYS A 185 -8.76 8.43 4.39
N THR A 186 -8.82 9.74 4.15
CA THR A 186 -8.45 10.38 2.88
C THR A 186 -7.30 11.36 3.04
N GLY A 187 -6.57 11.60 1.96
CA GLY A 187 -5.39 12.48 1.96
C GLY A 187 -4.07 11.76 2.29
N LYS A 188 -2.98 12.52 2.16
CA LYS A 188 -1.61 12.05 2.43
C LYS A 188 -1.37 12.04 3.94
N GLY A 189 -1.70 10.91 4.55
CA GLY A 189 -1.42 10.68 5.95
C GLY A 189 0.07 10.59 6.19
N ARG A 190 0.59 11.35 7.15
CA ARG A 190 1.98 11.24 7.57
C ARG A 190 2.06 10.27 8.72
N LYS A 191 2.93 9.26 8.58
CA LYS A 191 3.23 8.36 9.69
C LYS A 191 4.16 9.09 10.64
N ILE A 192 3.96 8.91 11.93
CA ILE A 192 4.88 9.43 12.93
C ILE A 192 6.12 8.52 12.94
N CYS A 193 7.32 9.09 12.78
CA CYS A 193 8.57 8.37 13.00
C CYS A 193 9.03 8.55 14.44
N GLU A 194 8.79 7.51 15.24
CA GLU A 194 9.19 7.43 16.63
C GLU A 194 9.59 6.01 17.00
N ASP A 195 10.35 5.91 18.09
CA ASP A 195 10.56 4.65 18.79
C ASP A 195 9.43 4.48 19.82
N LYS A 196 8.77 3.33 19.78
CA LYS A 196 7.65 2.97 20.65
C LYS A 196 8.09 2.23 21.91
N ASP A 197 9.38 1.91 22.01
CA ASP A 197 9.97 1.18 23.13
C ASP A 197 11.29 1.86 23.54
N ASP A 198 11.57 1.89 24.83
CA ASP A 198 12.72 2.57 25.40
C ASP A 198 14.05 1.84 25.11
N LYS A 199 14.00 0.58 24.69
CA LYS A 199 15.19 -0.24 24.36
C LYS A 199 15.58 -0.18 22.90
N CYS A 200 14.92 0.63 22.07
CA CYS A 200 15.19 0.70 20.64
C CYS A 200 16.66 1.04 20.31
N GLU A 201 17.27 1.98 21.04
CA GLU A 201 18.70 2.29 20.90
C GLU A 201 19.60 1.09 21.25
N TYR A 202 19.25 0.35 22.30
CA TYR A 202 19.98 -0.85 22.70
C TYR A 202 19.88 -1.94 21.63
N TRP A 203 18.68 -2.22 21.11
CA TRP A 203 18.47 -3.24 20.09
C TRP A 203 19.12 -2.87 18.75
N GLU A 204 19.16 -1.59 18.39
CA GLU A 204 19.99 -1.10 17.29
C GLU A 204 21.46 -1.47 17.50
N SER A 205 22.02 -1.21 18.70
CA SER A 205 23.43 -1.45 18.99
C SER A 205 23.87 -2.92 18.87
N ILE A 206 22.94 -3.87 19.08
CA ILE A 206 23.18 -5.30 18.92
C ILE A 206 22.68 -5.85 17.55
N LYS A 207 22.40 -4.94 16.62
CA LYS A 207 22.04 -5.16 15.21
C LYS A 207 20.69 -5.86 14.99
N GLU A 208 19.72 -5.65 15.87
CA GLU A 208 18.37 -6.20 15.69
C GLU A 208 17.66 -5.59 14.48
N CYS A 209 18.01 -4.38 14.06
CA CYS A 209 17.43 -3.75 12.86
C CYS A 209 17.55 -4.62 11.60
N ASN A 210 18.58 -5.48 11.52
CA ASN A 210 18.76 -6.41 10.41
C ASN A 210 18.21 -7.81 10.72
N LYS A 211 18.33 -8.27 11.97
CA LYS A 211 17.91 -9.63 12.36
C LYS A 211 16.39 -9.76 12.48
N ASN A 212 15.76 -8.71 13.02
CA ASN A 212 14.33 -8.63 13.32
C ASN A 212 13.72 -7.41 12.61
N GLN A 213 14.13 -7.18 11.36
CA GLN A 213 13.82 -5.98 10.57
C GLN A 213 12.35 -5.58 10.65
N LYS A 214 11.41 -6.48 10.35
CA LYS A 214 9.96 -6.19 10.39
C LYS A 214 9.49 -5.68 11.75
N TRP A 215 9.97 -6.29 12.83
CA TRP A 215 9.58 -5.90 14.18
C TRP A 215 10.22 -4.54 14.55
N MET A 216 11.49 -4.36 14.19
CA MET A 216 12.22 -3.11 14.42
C MET A 216 11.65 -1.95 13.58
N GLU A 217 11.18 -2.20 12.36
CA GLU A 217 10.50 -1.23 11.50
C GLU A 217 9.15 -0.79 12.06
N LYS A 218 8.53 -1.58 12.92
CA LYS A 218 7.27 -1.20 13.56
C LYS A 218 7.47 -0.47 14.88
N THR A 219 8.47 -0.91 15.64
CA THR A 219 8.69 -0.51 17.04
C THR A 219 9.79 0.53 17.17
N CYS A 220 10.85 0.44 16.38
CA CYS A 220 12.10 1.17 16.55
C CYS A 220 12.51 1.92 15.27
N ARG A 221 11.52 2.55 14.61
CA ARG A 221 11.71 3.21 13.30
C ARG A 221 12.81 4.24 13.34
N LYS A 222 12.84 5.04 14.40
CA LYS A 222 13.76 6.15 14.53
C LYS A 222 15.17 5.66 14.82
N SER A 223 15.32 4.75 15.78
CA SER A 223 16.62 4.14 16.12
C SER A 223 17.21 3.37 14.93
N CYS A 224 16.41 2.59 14.20
CA CYS A 224 16.87 1.84 13.04
C CYS A 224 16.92 2.61 11.72
N HIS A 225 16.67 3.93 11.76
CA HIS A 225 16.68 4.79 10.58
C HIS A 225 15.72 4.36 9.45
N PHE A 226 14.57 3.80 9.82
CA PHE A 226 13.46 3.48 8.93
C PHE A 226 12.48 4.65 8.74
N CYS A 227 12.89 5.87 9.08
CA CYS A 227 12.10 7.05 8.78
C CYS A 227 12.25 7.42 7.30
N GLU A 228 11.14 7.74 6.64
CA GLU A 228 11.11 8.33 5.31
C GLU A 228 10.96 9.86 5.39
N ASP A 229 11.24 10.57 4.29
CA ASP A 229 11.13 12.03 4.23
C ASP A 229 9.69 12.53 4.49
N ASP A 230 8.68 11.70 4.19
CA ASP A 230 7.26 11.99 4.41
C ASP A 230 6.77 11.67 5.84
N ASP A 231 7.63 11.09 6.70
CA ASP A 231 7.30 10.86 8.11
C ASP A 231 7.34 12.16 8.93
N ILE A 232 6.38 12.33 9.84
CA ILE A 232 6.49 13.33 10.90
C ILE A 232 7.45 12.77 11.95
N GLN A 233 8.65 13.34 12.08
CA GLN A 233 9.45 13.12 13.27
C GLN A 233 8.69 13.68 14.46
N THR A 234 8.50 12.89 15.52
CA THR A 234 7.96 13.46 16.76
C THR A 234 8.80 14.67 17.12
N ALA A 235 8.13 15.82 17.27
CA ALA A 235 8.78 16.98 17.83
C ALA A 235 9.47 16.50 19.11
N GLY A 236 10.79 16.70 19.19
CA GLY A 236 11.49 16.59 20.46
C GLY A 236 10.78 17.45 21.52
N PRO A 237 11.20 17.35 22.80
CA PRO A 237 10.55 18.09 23.88
C PRO A 237 10.29 19.55 23.46
N ALA A 238 9.12 20.06 23.87
CA ALA A 238 8.54 21.35 23.50
C ALA A 238 9.62 22.37 23.14
N CYS A 239 9.43 23.13 22.05
CA CYS A 239 10.46 24.05 21.57
C CYS A 239 10.86 25.04 22.67
N GLU A 240 11.98 24.70 23.31
CA GLU A 240 12.51 25.35 24.48
C GLU A 240 13.99 25.62 24.22
N ASP A 241 14.47 26.74 24.75
CA ASP A 241 15.89 26.94 24.89
C ASP A 241 16.42 25.90 25.88
N LYS A 242 17.57 25.29 25.61
CA LYS A 242 18.07 24.19 26.46
C LYS A 242 18.19 24.66 27.91
N ALA A 243 17.58 23.92 28.84
CA ALA A 243 17.60 24.20 30.27
C ALA A 243 19.05 24.25 30.77
N GLY A 244 19.55 25.46 31.03
CA GLY A 244 20.93 25.69 31.47
C GLY A 244 21.50 27.06 31.06
N ASP A 245 20.97 27.70 30.03
CA ASP A 245 21.42 29.03 29.59
C ASP A 245 20.31 30.08 29.81
N ALA A 246 20.24 30.64 31.02
CA ALA A 246 19.37 31.80 31.33
C ALA A 246 19.71 33.06 30.49
N LYS A 247 20.64 32.95 29.54
CA LYS A 247 21.18 34.02 28.71
C LYS A 247 20.57 34.08 27.31
N CYS A 248 19.82 33.05 26.87
CA CYS A 248 19.23 33.06 25.53
C CYS A 248 18.37 34.31 25.28
N ALA A 249 17.51 34.71 26.23
CA ALA A 249 16.71 35.93 26.13
C ALA A 249 17.56 37.20 25.90
N GLY A 250 18.76 37.26 26.50
CA GLY A 250 19.71 38.36 26.36
C GLY A 250 20.60 38.29 25.12
N TRP A 251 20.47 37.25 24.30
CA TRP A 251 21.30 37.01 23.10
C TRP A 251 20.51 37.02 21.81
N LYS A 252 19.30 37.59 21.81
CA LYS A 252 18.45 37.65 20.62
C LYS A 252 19.13 38.25 19.38
N PHE A 253 20.04 39.22 19.58
CA PHE A 253 20.84 39.81 18.48
C PHE A 253 21.86 38.81 17.89
N SER A 254 22.37 37.88 18.70
CA SER A 254 23.30 36.85 18.26
C SER A 254 22.65 35.76 17.40
N CYS A 255 21.32 35.80 17.18
CA CYS A 255 20.66 34.93 16.21
C CYS A 255 21.19 35.13 14.79
N VAL A 256 21.73 36.32 14.48
CA VAL A 256 22.38 36.62 13.19
C VAL A 256 23.88 36.35 13.28
N ASP A 257 24.55 36.87 14.32
CA ASP A 257 26.01 36.86 14.42
C ASP A 257 26.60 35.51 14.85
N ASN A 258 25.81 34.67 15.53
CA ASN A 258 26.22 33.36 16.04
C ASN A 258 25.11 32.32 15.83
N ALA A 259 24.56 32.30 14.62
CA ALA A 259 23.41 31.47 14.24
C ALA A 259 23.61 29.98 14.56
N ALA A 260 24.82 29.44 14.43
CA ALA A 260 25.11 28.04 14.70
C ALA A 260 24.95 27.66 16.19
N TYR A 261 25.47 28.49 17.10
CA TYR A 261 25.29 28.28 18.54
C TYR A 261 23.83 28.50 18.94
N MET A 262 23.22 29.58 18.44
CA MET A 262 21.87 29.97 18.78
C MET A 262 20.83 28.96 18.28
N LYS A 263 21.00 28.40 17.09
CA LYS A 263 20.15 27.31 16.55
C LYS A 263 20.29 26.01 17.33
N LYS A 264 21.40 25.77 18.04
CA LYS A 264 21.61 24.56 18.85
C LYS A 264 21.07 24.69 20.27
N ASN A 265 21.13 25.89 20.85
CA ASN A 265 20.89 26.10 22.29
C ASN A 265 19.72 27.05 22.60
N CYS A 266 19.39 28.00 21.71
CA CYS A 266 18.43 29.09 21.93
C CYS A 266 17.35 29.15 20.82
N ARG A 267 16.80 28.00 20.44
CA ARG A 267 15.87 27.84 19.31
C ARG A 267 14.59 28.65 19.46
N LYS A 268 14.06 28.75 20.69
CA LYS A 268 12.85 29.52 21.00
C LYS A 268 13.10 31.01 20.91
N THR A 269 14.20 31.49 21.48
CA THR A 269 14.57 32.91 21.43
C THR A 269 14.73 33.42 19.99
N CYS A 270 15.30 32.61 19.09
CA CYS A 270 15.57 33.01 17.71
C CYS A 270 14.42 32.76 16.72
N GLY A 271 13.26 32.27 17.17
CA GLY A 271 12.14 31.95 16.26
C GLY A 271 12.50 30.82 15.28
N HIS A 272 13.26 29.83 15.75
CA HIS A 272 13.55 28.60 15.02
C HIS A 272 12.67 27.43 15.49
N CYS A 273 11.72 27.73 16.38
CA CYS A 273 10.38 27.16 16.35
C CYS A 273 9.58 28.01 15.35
#